data_AF-A0A239NMS3-F1
#
_entry.id   AF-A0A239NMS3-F1
#
_cell.length_a   1.000
_cell.length_b   1.000
_cell.length_c   1.000
_cell.angle_alpha   90.00
_cell.angle_beta   90.00
_cell.angle_gamma   90.00
#
_symmetry.space_group_name_H-M   'P 1'
#
loop_
_entity.id
_entity.type
_entity.pdbx_description
1 polymer ?
#
loop_
_entity_poly.entity_id
_entity_poly.type
_entity_poly.pdbx_seq_one_letter_code
_entity_poly.pdbx_strand_id
1 'polypeptide(L)'
;MTEVNSDAFPSVPRELSQKDENVLLGDAPPATALTDISPDILLDVTWSTRKSELYAIDSYFREGCWIFAEDIPGMLGVALCMLKPEAVVGRRLRPALDALSAAGFKPLDVIRFRYDRLSIREVYRYQFNRASPDLIAAMDLVLPSTDSVCLILRDEHWVPGAPPASVRLNSLKGPSDMALRRPQHLRYQLGVVNGLLNFIHVSDELIDVVREIAVLCDVERQVLTRERIRSDFDAVSETLSVFDDLELMHPAHDFDHDASWLRLAGTDGLVGRLARQRAEGMRIPLGQLIPAAREASLQGSLDWDLLTVLTCALEVMTIPGITPTVPTITTDWVDSV
;
A
#
# COMPACT_ATOMS: atom_id res chain seq x y z
N MET A 1 30.68 0.03 38.00
CA MET A 1 31.79 0.93 37.63
C MET A 1 32.83 0.08 36.92
N THR A 2 32.75 0.09 35.59
CA THR A 2 33.66 -0.59 34.68
C THR A 2 33.63 0.27 33.42
N GLU A 3 34.71 1.02 33.19
CA GLU A 3 34.90 1.89 32.05
C GLU A 3 35.03 1.06 30.77
N VAL A 4 34.22 1.37 29.76
CA VAL A 4 34.36 0.79 28.43
C VAL A 4 35.20 1.77 27.61
N ASN A 5 36.37 1.28 27.21
CA ASN A 5 37.41 1.95 26.48
C ASN A 5 36.93 2.34 25.07
N SER A 6 36.88 3.66 24.80
CA SER A 6 36.43 4.23 23.54
C SER A 6 37.62 4.50 22.62
N ASP A 7 38.27 3.47 22.09
CA ASP A 7 39.29 3.65 21.03
C ASP A 7 39.56 2.33 20.30
N ALA A 8 38.79 2.08 19.23
CA ALA A 8 39.16 1.12 18.17
C ALA A 8 38.24 1.27 16.95
N PHE A 9 38.35 2.39 16.21
CA PHE A 9 38.04 2.39 14.78
C PHE A 9 39.32 2.72 14.02
N PRO A 10 39.79 1.87 13.09
CA PRO A 10 40.96 2.17 12.30
C PRO A 10 40.66 3.38 11.39
N SER A 11 41.48 4.41 11.49
CA SER A 11 41.44 5.59 10.62
C SER A 11 41.70 5.17 9.18
N VAL A 12 40.71 5.37 8.30
CA VAL A 12 40.86 5.22 6.85
C VAL A 12 41.77 6.37 6.36
N PRO A 13 42.85 6.10 5.60
CA PRO A 13 43.67 7.17 5.03
C PRO A 13 42.84 7.97 4.01
N ARG A 14 42.66 9.27 4.24
CA ARG A 14 42.18 10.24 3.24
C ARG A 14 43.37 10.73 2.43
N GLU A 15 43.65 10.06 1.32
CA GLU A 15 44.31 10.67 0.17
C GLU A 15 43.46 10.37 -1.06
N LEU A 16 42.44 11.20 -1.28
CA LEU A 16 41.84 11.34 -2.62
C LEU A 16 42.77 12.24 -3.42
N SER A 17 43.20 11.76 -4.58
CA SER A 17 44.09 12.53 -5.44
C SER A 17 43.35 13.75 -5.99
N GLN A 18 44.04 14.88 -6.17
CA GLN A 18 43.47 16.13 -6.72
C GLN A 18 42.88 15.96 -8.15
N LYS A 19 43.06 14.82 -8.82
CA LYS A 19 42.38 14.51 -10.09
C LYS A 19 40.94 14.00 -9.91
N ASP A 20 40.57 13.54 -8.72
CA ASP A 20 39.24 12.98 -8.44
C ASP A 20 38.27 14.03 -7.86
N GLU A 21 38.77 15.17 -7.36
CA GLU A 21 37.92 16.26 -6.85
C GLU A 21 37.13 16.97 -7.96
N ASN A 22 37.60 16.93 -9.22
CA ASN A 22 36.91 17.53 -10.37
C ASN A 22 35.83 16.64 -11.00
N VAL A 23 35.62 15.40 -10.51
CA VAL A 23 34.54 14.52 -10.96
C VAL A 23 33.31 14.60 -10.03
N LEU A 24 33.46 15.15 -8.83
CA LEU A 24 32.48 14.98 -7.75
C LEU A 24 31.44 16.11 -7.61
N LEU A 25 31.46 17.11 -8.49
CA LEU A 25 30.49 18.21 -8.53
C LEU A 25 30.00 18.51 -9.97
N GLY A 26 29.97 17.50 -10.83
CA GLY A 26 29.18 17.62 -12.07
C GLY A 26 27.69 17.69 -11.72
N ASP A 27 26.93 18.52 -12.43
CA ASP A 27 25.47 18.47 -12.34
C ASP A 27 25.02 17.02 -12.55
N ALA A 28 24.16 16.51 -11.66
CA ALA A 28 23.58 15.19 -11.84
C ALA A 28 22.95 15.14 -13.24
N PRO A 29 23.16 14.07 -14.02
CA PRO A 29 22.58 13.97 -15.34
C PRO A 29 21.05 14.13 -15.24
N PRO A 30 20.41 14.81 -16.21
CA PRO A 30 18.96 14.97 -16.19
C PRO A 30 18.28 13.59 -16.19
N ALA A 31 17.09 13.48 -15.61
CA ALA A 31 16.35 12.21 -15.53
C ALA A 31 16.18 11.55 -16.91
N THR A 32 16.05 12.35 -17.97
CA THR A 32 15.96 11.90 -19.37
C THR A 32 17.21 11.16 -19.88
N ALA A 33 18.37 11.37 -19.26
CA ALA A 33 19.61 10.64 -19.56
C ALA A 33 19.78 9.37 -18.69
N LEU A 34 18.90 9.16 -17.71
CA LEU A 34 18.94 8.05 -16.76
C LEU A 34 17.86 6.98 -17.02
N THR A 35 17.05 7.17 -18.05
CA THR A 35 15.92 6.29 -18.38
C THR A 35 15.92 5.93 -19.85
N ASP A 36 15.43 4.72 -20.15
CA ASP A 36 15.07 4.26 -21.50
C ASP A 36 13.59 4.49 -21.82
N ILE A 37 12.81 5.03 -20.88
CA ILE A 37 11.38 5.28 -21.07
C ILE A 37 11.19 6.58 -21.85
N SER A 38 10.39 6.50 -22.91
CA SER A 38 10.06 7.66 -23.74
C SER A 38 9.40 8.78 -22.91
N PRO A 39 9.78 10.05 -23.12
CA PRO A 39 9.09 11.19 -22.51
C PRO A 39 7.58 11.21 -22.79
N ASP A 40 7.14 10.74 -23.97
CA ASP A 40 5.72 10.71 -24.34
C ASP A 40 4.93 9.77 -23.42
N ILE A 41 5.50 8.60 -23.09
CA ILE A 41 4.87 7.67 -22.13
C ILE A 41 4.70 8.35 -20.78
N LEU A 42 5.74 9.06 -20.29
CA LEU A 42 5.69 9.74 -18.99
C LEU A 42 4.62 10.83 -18.95
N LEU A 43 4.37 11.52 -20.05
CA LEU A 43 3.30 12.53 -20.18
C LEU A 43 1.91 11.89 -20.19
N ASP A 44 1.77 10.69 -20.73
CA ASP A 44 0.49 9.98 -20.82
C ASP A 44 0.05 9.33 -19.50
N VAL A 45 1.01 8.95 -18.63
CA VAL A 45 0.72 8.12 -17.45
C VAL A 45 0.66 8.89 -16.12
N THR A 46 1.12 10.13 -16.06
CA THR A 46 1.00 10.98 -14.86
C THR A 46 0.96 12.46 -15.20
N TRP A 47 0.23 13.23 -14.39
CA TRP A 47 0.23 14.70 -14.44
C TRP A 47 1.28 15.34 -13.54
N SER A 48 2.01 14.55 -12.75
CA SER A 48 3.02 15.07 -11.83
C SER A 48 4.41 14.97 -12.43
N THR A 49 5.02 16.12 -12.78
CA THR A 49 6.42 16.19 -13.20
C THR A 49 7.35 15.49 -12.21
N ARG A 50 7.09 15.65 -10.91
CA ARG A 50 7.88 15.02 -9.85
C ARG A 50 7.77 13.49 -9.85
N LYS A 51 6.57 12.95 -10.08
CA LYS A 51 6.40 11.50 -10.26
C LYS A 51 7.12 11.04 -11.52
N SER A 52 6.95 11.74 -12.65
CA SER A 52 7.63 11.40 -13.91
C SER A 52 9.13 11.27 -13.72
N GLU A 53 9.78 12.25 -13.07
CA GLU A 53 11.23 12.22 -12.79
C GLU A 53 11.66 11.02 -11.95
N LEU A 54 10.92 10.72 -10.88
CA LEU A 54 11.28 9.67 -9.94
C LEU A 54 11.00 8.27 -10.48
N TYR A 55 9.89 8.10 -11.21
CA TYR A 55 9.46 6.80 -11.72
C TYR A 55 10.19 6.46 -13.02
N ALA A 56 10.61 7.46 -13.81
CA ALA A 56 11.44 7.24 -15.00
C ALA A 56 12.67 6.37 -14.71
N ILE A 57 13.22 6.44 -13.50
CA ILE A 57 14.39 5.64 -13.07
C ILE A 57 14.04 4.53 -12.07
N ASP A 58 12.77 4.34 -11.74
CA ASP A 58 12.29 3.25 -10.86
C ASP A 58 12.28 1.92 -11.66
N SER A 59 12.93 0.89 -11.13
CA SER A 59 13.06 -0.39 -11.83
C SER A 59 11.71 -1.02 -12.16
N TYR A 60 10.74 -0.99 -11.23
CA TYR A 60 9.45 -1.63 -11.43
C TYR A 60 8.59 -0.87 -12.43
N PHE A 61 8.64 0.47 -12.44
CA PHE A 61 7.94 1.22 -13.48
C PHE A 61 8.54 0.95 -14.87
N ARG A 62 9.87 0.90 -14.98
CA ARG A 62 10.56 0.61 -16.24
C ARG A 62 10.25 -0.79 -16.76
N GLU A 63 10.33 -1.79 -15.89
CA GLU A 63 9.98 -3.18 -16.22
C GLU A 63 8.52 -3.29 -16.64
N GLY A 64 7.60 -2.63 -15.93
CA GLY A 64 6.21 -2.54 -16.34
C GLY A 64 6.05 -1.91 -17.74
N CYS A 65 6.78 -0.83 -18.04
CA CYS A 65 6.73 -0.21 -19.37
C CYS A 65 7.19 -1.16 -20.49
N TRP A 66 8.18 -2.02 -20.25
CA TRP A 66 8.60 -3.01 -21.25
C TRP A 66 7.48 -4.00 -21.64
N ILE A 67 6.49 -4.18 -20.76
CA ILE A 67 5.31 -5.02 -21.01
C ILE A 67 4.14 -4.20 -21.56
N PHE A 68 3.87 -3.02 -20.98
CA PHE A 68 2.62 -2.29 -21.14
C PHE A 68 2.69 -1.05 -22.04
N ALA A 69 3.87 -0.59 -22.47
CA ALA A 69 4.04 0.67 -23.19
C ALA A 69 3.16 0.81 -24.45
N GLU A 70 2.96 -0.27 -25.19
CA GLU A 70 2.13 -0.27 -26.41
C GLU A 70 0.62 -0.17 -26.11
N ASP A 71 0.19 -0.46 -24.89
CA ASP A 71 -1.22 -0.51 -24.49
C ASP A 71 -1.64 0.65 -23.59
N ILE A 72 -0.75 1.63 -23.34
CA ILE A 72 -1.02 2.81 -22.52
C ILE A 72 -2.37 3.47 -22.88
N PRO A 73 -2.72 3.71 -24.16
CA PRO A 73 -4.03 4.27 -24.50
C PRO A 73 -5.22 3.46 -23.98
N GLY A 74 -5.11 2.11 -23.98
CA GLY A 74 -6.14 1.21 -23.43
C GLY A 74 -6.10 1.07 -21.91
N MET A 75 -4.95 1.35 -21.29
CA MET A 75 -4.78 1.35 -19.84
C MET A 75 -5.27 2.61 -19.15
N LEU A 76 -5.51 3.71 -19.89
CA LEU A 76 -6.13 4.91 -19.31
C LEU A 76 -7.52 4.62 -18.71
N GLY A 77 -8.25 3.64 -19.26
CA GLY A 77 -9.50 3.13 -18.70
C GLY A 77 -9.34 2.01 -17.66
N VAL A 78 -8.12 1.77 -17.15
CA VAL A 78 -7.81 0.74 -16.16
C VAL A 78 -7.42 1.37 -14.82
N ALA A 79 -7.88 0.75 -13.74
CA ALA A 79 -7.51 1.09 -12.37
C ALA A 79 -7.06 -0.17 -11.61
N LEU A 80 -6.39 0.03 -10.48
CA LEU A 80 -5.95 -1.06 -9.61
C LEU A 80 -6.46 -0.81 -8.18
N CYS A 81 -7.06 -1.84 -7.58
CA CYS A 81 -7.49 -1.84 -6.20
C CYS A 81 -6.92 -3.05 -5.47
N MET A 82 -6.20 -2.83 -4.37
CA MET A 82 -5.79 -3.90 -3.46
C MET A 82 -6.72 -3.94 -2.25
N LEU A 83 -7.37 -5.08 -2.05
CA LEU A 83 -8.08 -5.45 -0.82
C LEU A 83 -7.06 -6.06 0.13
N LYS A 84 -6.78 -5.35 1.21
CA LYS A 84 -5.75 -5.67 2.20
C LYS A 84 -6.17 -6.85 3.09
N PRO A 85 -5.27 -7.45 3.88
CA PRO A 85 -5.56 -8.65 4.65
C PRO A 85 -6.74 -8.48 5.61
N GLU A 86 -6.89 -7.28 6.20
CA GLU A 86 -8.01 -6.99 7.09
C GLU A 86 -9.38 -7.03 6.37
N ALA A 87 -9.42 -6.89 5.04
CA ALA A 87 -10.65 -7.01 4.27
C ALA A 87 -11.15 -8.46 4.21
N VAL A 88 -10.24 -9.44 4.26
CA VAL A 88 -10.57 -10.87 4.29
C VAL A 88 -11.24 -11.25 5.61
N VAL A 89 -10.58 -10.96 6.73
CA VAL A 89 -11.09 -11.29 8.06
C VAL A 89 -12.26 -10.40 8.45
N GLY A 90 -12.31 -9.17 7.95
CA GLY A 90 -13.41 -8.25 8.16
C GLY A 90 -14.67 -8.57 7.36
N ARG A 91 -14.65 -9.55 6.46
CA ARG A 91 -15.75 -9.82 5.51
C ARG A 91 -16.10 -8.57 4.70
N ARG A 92 -15.08 -7.96 4.10
CA ARG A 92 -15.18 -6.74 3.28
C ARG A 92 -14.83 -6.98 1.81
N LEU A 93 -14.47 -8.19 1.41
CA LEU A 93 -14.14 -8.48 0.00
C LEU A 93 -15.36 -8.30 -0.90
N ARG A 94 -16.45 -9.01 -0.62
CA ARG A 94 -17.72 -8.89 -1.37
C ARG A 94 -18.31 -7.47 -1.30
N PRO A 95 -18.44 -6.83 -0.12
CA PRO A 95 -18.86 -5.44 -0.04
C PRO A 95 -18.01 -4.47 -0.86
N ALA A 96 -16.69 -4.68 -0.94
CA ALA A 96 -15.83 -3.85 -1.76
C ALA A 96 -16.08 -4.05 -3.25
N LEU A 97 -16.26 -5.29 -3.72
CA LEU A 97 -16.60 -5.55 -5.11
C LEU A 97 -17.98 -4.97 -5.47
N ASP A 98 -18.98 -5.11 -4.60
CA ASP A 98 -20.31 -4.53 -4.83
C ASP A 98 -20.23 -3.00 -4.96
N ALA A 99 -19.46 -2.35 -4.09
CA ALA A 99 -19.22 -0.91 -4.13
C ALA A 99 -18.49 -0.47 -5.42
N LEU A 100 -17.48 -1.23 -5.85
CA LEU A 100 -16.74 -0.98 -7.08
C LEU A 100 -17.63 -1.14 -8.31
N SER A 101 -18.41 -2.22 -8.39
CA SER A 101 -19.35 -2.46 -9.48
C SER A 101 -20.45 -1.41 -9.53
N ALA A 102 -21.01 -1.00 -8.39
CA ALA A 102 -21.98 0.10 -8.33
C ALA A 102 -21.41 1.44 -8.83
N ALA A 103 -20.09 1.63 -8.74
CA ALA A 103 -19.40 2.80 -9.28
C ALA A 103 -18.98 2.66 -10.76
N GLY A 104 -19.31 1.54 -11.41
CA GLY A 104 -18.96 1.25 -12.81
C GLY A 104 -17.57 0.67 -13.00
N PHE A 105 -17.03 -0.06 -12.01
CA PHE A 105 -15.79 -0.80 -12.16
C PHE A 105 -16.03 -2.31 -12.27
N LYS A 106 -15.46 -2.92 -13.30
CA LYS A 106 -15.54 -4.36 -13.58
C LYS A 106 -14.16 -5.01 -13.42
N PRO A 107 -14.00 -6.11 -12.67
CA PRO A 107 -12.76 -6.89 -12.64
C PRO A 107 -12.38 -7.44 -14.01
N LEU A 108 -11.19 -7.06 -14.45
CA LEU A 108 -10.47 -7.66 -15.59
C LEU A 108 -9.54 -8.77 -15.15
N ASP A 109 -9.04 -8.67 -13.92
CA ASP A 109 -8.10 -9.62 -13.38
C ASP A 109 -8.13 -9.65 -11.85
N VAL A 110 -7.76 -10.78 -11.28
CA VAL A 110 -7.61 -11.00 -9.84
C VAL A 110 -6.25 -11.65 -9.54
N ILE A 111 -5.53 -11.06 -8.59
CA ILE A 111 -4.21 -11.51 -8.16
C ILE A 111 -4.28 -11.69 -6.65
N ARG A 112 -4.19 -12.94 -6.20
CA ARG A 112 -4.00 -13.27 -4.78
C ARG A 112 -2.51 -13.22 -4.47
N PHE A 113 -2.11 -12.47 -3.45
CA PHE A 113 -0.71 -12.34 -3.05
C PHE A 113 -0.58 -12.16 -1.54
N ARG A 114 0.59 -12.41 -0.98
CA ARG A 114 0.90 -12.09 0.40
C ARG A 114 2.01 -11.06 0.45
N TYR A 115 1.82 -10.03 1.25
CA TYR A 115 2.90 -9.09 1.51
C TYR A 115 4.02 -9.77 2.28
N ASP A 116 5.24 -9.51 1.85
CA ASP A 116 6.45 -9.70 2.61
C ASP A 116 7.08 -8.34 2.93
N ARG A 117 8.20 -8.35 3.65
CA ARG A 117 8.89 -7.11 3.97
C ARG A 117 9.26 -6.29 2.72
N LEU A 118 9.67 -6.93 1.62
CA LEU A 118 10.18 -6.22 0.44
C LEU A 118 9.05 -5.59 -0.37
N SER A 119 8.00 -6.34 -0.69
CA SER A 119 6.79 -5.85 -1.34
C SER A 119 6.13 -4.71 -0.55
N ILE A 120 6.13 -4.74 0.79
CA ILE A 120 5.67 -3.58 1.59
C ILE A 120 6.55 -2.36 1.32
N ARG A 121 7.88 -2.51 1.32
CA ARG A 121 8.78 -1.38 1.06
C ARG A 121 8.65 -0.84 -0.35
N GLU A 122 8.41 -1.68 -1.33
CA GLU A 122 8.29 -1.25 -2.73
C GLU A 122 6.91 -0.69 -3.04
N VAL A 123 5.79 -1.31 -2.63
CA VAL A 123 4.46 -0.73 -2.87
C VAL A 123 4.35 0.67 -2.25
N TYR A 124 4.85 0.86 -1.03
CA TYR A 124 4.71 2.13 -0.30
C TYR A 124 5.97 3.02 -0.34
N ARG A 125 6.94 2.73 -1.23
CA ARG A 125 8.27 3.36 -1.27
C ARG A 125 8.24 4.88 -1.15
N TYR A 126 7.38 5.52 -1.94
CA TYR A 126 7.31 6.97 -2.03
C TYR A 126 6.45 7.61 -0.94
N GLN A 127 5.61 6.83 -0.25
CA GLN A 127 4.81 7.25 0.90
C GLN A 127 5.55 7.03 2.22
N PHE A 128 6.51 6.11 2.28
CA PHE A 128 7.26 5.76 3.48
C PHE A 128 8.24 6.83 3.95
N ASN A 129 8.60 7.79 3.09
CA ASN A 129 9.49 8.89 3.48
C ASN A 129 8.95 9.70 4.67
N ARG A 130 7.61 9.77 4.81
CA ARG A 130 6.94 10.44 5.92
C ARG A 130 6.34 9.49 6.94
N ALA A 131 6.39 8.17 6.74
CA ALA A 131 5.79 7.22 7.68
C ALA A 131 6.60 7.19 8.98
N SER A 132 5.92 7.15 10.13
CA SER A 132 6.61 6.97 11.41
C SER A 132 7.21 5.56 11.52
N PRO A 133 8.28 5.36 12.32
CA PRO A 133 8.82 4.04 12.58
C PRO A 133 7.77 3.06 13.14
N ASP A 134 6.86 3.55 13.99
CA ASP A 134 5.79 2.75 14.57
C ASP A 134 4.76 2.31 13.52
N LEU A 135 4.40 3.20 12.58
CA LEU A 135 3.53 2.83 11.46
C LEU A 135 4.18 1.74 10.60
N ILE A 136 5.45 1.90 10.25
CA ILE A 136 6.17 0.91 9.44
C ILE A 136 6.22 -0.45 10.17
N ALA A 137 6.53 -0.44 11.48
CA ALA A 137 6.56 -1.65 12.28
C ALA A 137 5.18 -2.33 12.39
N ALA A 138 4.10 -1.54 12.49
CA ALA A 138 2.73 -2.05 12.49
C ALA A 138 2.35 -2.64 11.13
N MET A 139 2.74 -1.99 10.02
CA MET A 139 2.52 -2.51 8.66
C MET A 139 3.24 -3.84 8.44
N ASP A 140 4.45 -4.00 8.97
CA ASP A 140 5.22 -5.26 8.91
C ASP A 140 4.54 -6.43 9.65
N LEU A 141 3.61 -6.14 10.56
CA LEU A 141 2.82 -7.15 11.28
C LEU A 141 1.46 -7.39 10.61
N VAL A 142 0.77 -6.31 10.22
CA VAL A 142 -0.59 -6.39 9.67
C VAL A 142 -0.60 -6.92 8.24
N LEU A 143 0.25 -6.39 7.35
CA LEU A 143 0.16 -6.71 5.93
C LEU A 143 0.51 -8.18 5.58
N PRO A 144 1.44 -8.85 6.29
CA PRO A 144 1.72 -10.27 6.04
C PRO A 144 0.76 -11.25 6.72
N SER A 145 -0.16 -10.78 7.57
CA SER A 145 -1.00 -11.63 8.46
C SER A 145 -1.92 -12.60 7.71
N THR A 146 -2.39 -12.21 6.52
CA THR A 146 -3.01 -13.11 5.55
C THR A 146 -2.80 -12.55 4.13
N ASP A 147 -3.31 -13.27 3.14
CA ASP A 147 -3.23 -12.87 1.75
C ASP A 147 -4.13 -11.65 1.49
N SER A 148 -3.67 -10.81 0.59
CA SER A 148 -4.40 -9.70 -0.01
C SER A 148 -4.88 -10.09 -1.41
N VAL A 149 -5.80 -9.30 -1.94
CA VAL A 149 -6.28 -9.44 -3.32
C VAL A 149 -6.04 -8.15 -4.07
N CYS A 150 -5.31 -8.20 -5.18
CA CYS A 150 -5.21 -7.11 -6.13
C CYS A 150 -6.18 -7.35 -7.28
N LEU A 151 -7.03 -6.36 -7.54
CA LEU A 151 -7.98 -6.34 -8.64
C LEU A 151 -7.49 -5.36 -9.70
N ILE A 152 -7.41 -5.83 -10.94
CA ILE A 152 -7.27 -4.96 -12.11
C ILE A 152 -8.68 -4.70 -12.63
N LEU A 153 -9.04 -3.43 -12.74
CA LEU A 153 -10.42 -3.00 -12.96
C LEU A 153 -10.54 -2.22 -14.27
N ARG A 154 -11.54 -2.53 -15.07
CA ARG A 154 -12.03 -1.66 -16.15
C ARG A 154 -12.98 -0.64 -15.56
N ASP A 155 -12.79 0.63 -15.90
CA ASP A 155 -13.83 1.63 -15.76
C ASP A 155 -14.78 1.58 -16.97
N GLU A 156 -16.01 1.14 -16.75
CA GLU A 156 -17.03 1.05 -17.80
C GLU A 156 -17.57 2.42 -18.24
N HIS A 157 -17.29 3.47 -17.46
CA HIS A 157 -17.65 4.85 -17.78
C HIS A 157 -16.52 5.63 -18.45
N TRP A 158 -15.33 5.05 -18.58
CA TRP A 158 -14.19 5.76 -19.16
C TRP A 158 -14.34 5.93 -20.68
N VAL A 159 -14.00 7.13 -21.16
CA VAL A 159 -13.96 7.47 -22.59
C VAL A 159 -12.70 8.28 -22.89
N PRO A 160 -12.20 8.28 -24.14
CA PRO A 160 -11.05 9.08 -24.52
C PRO A 160 -11.23 10.57 -24.17
N GLY A 161 -10.23 11.16 -23.52
CA GLY A 161 -10.24 12.54 -23.04
C GLY A 161 -10.82 12.74 -21.63
N ALA A 162 -11.44 11.72 -21.02
CA ALA A 162 -11.78 11.75 -19.60
C ALA A 162 -10.53 11.53 -18.72
N PRO A 163 -10.56 11.96 -17.44
CA PRO A 163 -9.54 11.57 -16.47
C PRO A 163 -9.30 10.06 -16.45
N PRO A 164 -8.06 9.59 -16.25
CA PRO A 164 -7.77 8.15 -16.16
C PRO A 164 -8.60 7.46 -15.07
N ALA A 165 -8.96 6.20 -15.30
CA ALA A 165 -9.75 5.40 -14.39
C ALA A 165 -9.13 5.28 -12.99
N SER A 166 -7.80 5.19 -12.90
CA SER A 166 -7.05 5.21 -11.64
C SER A 166 -7.27 6.50 -10.84
N VAL A 167 -7.27 7.66 -11.49
CA VAL A 167 -7.54 8.97 -10.86
C VAL A 167 -8.99 9.05 -10.37
N ARG A 168 -9.95 8.55 -11.16
CA ARG A 168 -11.36 8.47 -10.73
C ARG A 168 -11.52 7.54 -9.53
N LEU A 169 -10.90 6.36 -9.56
CA LEU A 169 -10.93 5.41 -8.45
C LEU A 169 -10.28 5.98 -7.18
N ASN A 170 -9.16 6.69 -7.31
CA ASN A 170 -8.51 7.34 -6.18
C ASN A 170 -9.40 8.39 -5.52
N SER A 171 -10.14 9.15 -6.33
CA SER A 171 -11.12 10.12 -5.85
C SER A 171 -12.28 9.41 -5.13
N LEU A 172 -12.74 8.27 -5.65
CA LEU A 172 -13.79 7.44 -5.06
C LEU A 172 -13.35 6.74 -3.75
N LYS A 173 -12.06 6.37 -3.59
CA LYS A 173 -11.51 5.83 -2.34
C LYS A 173 -11.86 6.74 -1.15
N GLY A 174 -11.82 8.04 -1.38
CA GLY A 174 -12.13 9.08 -0.41
C GLY A 174 -10.95 9.41 0.51
N PRO A 175 -11.04 10.52 1.26
CA PRO A 175 -9.96 11.05 2.06
C PRO A 175 -9.58 10.14 3.23
N SER A 176 -8.31 10.23 3.64
CA SER A 176 -7.80 9.48 4.80
C SER A 176 -8.38 10.02 6.11
N ASP A 177 -8.63 11.33 6.19
CA ASP A 177 -9.36 11.93 7.30
C ASP A 177 -10.82 11.49 7.28
N MET A 178 -11.27 10.90 8.40
CA MET A 178 -12.63 10.41 8.58
C MET A 178 -13.67 11.52 8.49
N ALA A 179 -13.37 12.72 9.00
CA ALA A 179 -14.31 13.84 9.03
C ALA A 179 -14.68 14.37 7.63
N LEU A 180 -13.83 14.10 6.64
CA LEU A 180 -14.03 14.53 5.24
C LEU A 180 -14.69 13.45 4.38
N ARG A 181 -14.94 12.25 4.91
CA ARG A 181 -15.54 11.16 4.15
C ARG A 181 -17.03 11.39 3.93
N ARG A 182 -17.52 10.95 2.77
CA ARG A 182 -18.92 11.05 2.36
C ARG A 182 -19.46 9.64 2.05
N PRO A 183 -20.78 9.41 2.08
CA PRO A 183 -21.38 8.09 1.87
C PRO A 183 -20.98 7.38 0.57
N GLN A 184 -20.68 8.15 -0.49
CA GLN A 184 -20.20 7.62 -1.76
C GLN A 184 -18.76 7.10 -1.73
N HIS A 185 -17.96 7.45 -0.72
CA HIS A 185 -16.56 7.05 -0.67
C HIS A 185 -16.41 5.59 -0.22
N LEU A 186 -15.52 4.84 -0.85
CA LEU A 186 -15.27 3.43 -0.51
C LEU A 186 -14.90 3.25 0.97
N ARG A 187 -14.04 4.13 1.51
CA ARG A 187 -13.67 4.10 2.93
C ARG A 187 -14.84 4.29 3.89
N TYR A 188 -15.90 4.99 3.47
CA TYR A 188 -17.12 5.10 4.26
C TYR A 188 -17.93 3.80 4.17
N GLN A 189 -18.15 3.32 2.95
CA GLN A 189 -18.97 2.13 2.69
C GLN A 189 -18.40 0.85 3.33
N LEU A 190 -17.07 0.75 3.41
CA LEU A 190 -16.39 -0.40 4.03
C LEU A 190 -16.30 -0.32 5.55
N GLY A 191 -16.68 0.82 6.15
CA GLY A 191 -16.63 1.00 7.60
C GLY A 191 -15.22 0.97 8.17
N VAL A 192 -14.29 1.72 7.55
CA VAL A 192 -12.87 1.81 7.97
C VAL A 192 -12.73 1.99 9.48
N VAL A 193 -11.88 1.16 10.09
CA VAL A 193 -11.70 1.09 11.55
C VAL A 193 -10.76 2.19 12.04
N ASN A 194 -9.57 2.30 11.42
CA ASN A 194 -8.59 3.33 11.77
C ASN A 194 -7.70 3.66 10.54
N GLY A 195 -6.67 4.47 10.74
CA GLY A 195 -5.81 4.92 9.63
C GLY A 195 -5.07 3.77 8.92
N LEU A 196 -4.73 2.70 9.65
CA LEU A 196 -4.03 1.53 9.12
C LEU A 196 -5.00 0.43 8.68
N LEU A 197 -6.00 0.09 9.51
CA LEU A 197 -7.07 -0.87 9.18
C LEU A 197 -8.15 -0.18 8.37
N ASN A 198 -7.87 -0.02 7.08
CA ASN A 198 -8.67 0.75 6.13
C ASN A 198 -9.13 -0.06 4.92
N PHE A 199 -8.87 -1.37 4.91
CA PHE A 199 -9.34 -2.39 3.96
C PHE A 199 -8.82 -2.30 2.53
N ILE A 200 -8.54 -1.08 2.04
CA ILE A 200 -8.23 -0.87 0.63
C ILE A 200 -7.01 0.03 0.40
N HIS A 201 -6.26 -0.31 -0.63
CA HIS A 201 -5.31 0.55 -1.33
C HIS A 201 -5.77 0.68 -2.79
N VAL A 202 -5.58 1.84 -3.40
CA VAL A 202 -5.79 2.03 -4.84
C VAL A 202 -4.65 2.90 -5.35
N SER A 203 -4.18 2.60 -6.55
CA SER A 203 -3.14 3.39 -7.22
C SER A 203 -3.66 4.80 -7.51
N ASP A 204 -2.82 5.82 -7.34
CA ASP A 204 -3.23 7.21 -7.50
C ASP A 204 -3.40 7.60 -8.98
N GLU A 205 -2.51 7.14 -9.85
CA GLU A 205 -2.51 7.39 -11.30
C GLU A 205 -2.11 6.14 -12.12
N LEU A 206 -2.14 6.23 -13.45
CA LEU A 206 -1.73 5.13 -14.34
C LEU A 206 -0.26 4.75 -14.15
N ILE A 207 0.62 5.72 -13.87
CA ILE A 207 2.03 5.45 -13.57
C ILE A 207 2.20 4.51 -12.36
N ASP A 208 1.31 4.67 -11.36
CA ASP A 208 1.27 3.84 -10.16
C ASP A 208 0.70 2.46 -10.47
N VAL A 209 -0.32 2.36 -11.33
CA VAL A 209 -0.88 1.07 -11.78
C VAL A 209 0.18 0.22 -12.46
N VAL A 210 0.91 0.78 -13.44
CA VAL A 210 1.97 0.06 -14.16
C VAL A 210 3.05 -0.41 -13.21
N ARG A 211 3.51 0.48 -12.32
CA ARG A 211 4.55 0.17 -11.33
C ARG A 211 4.10 -0.90 -10.34
N GLU A 212 2.91 -0.77 -9.77
CA GLU A 212 2.41 -1.68 -8.73
C GLU A 212 2.12 -3.08 -9.28
N ILE A 213 1.70 -3.20 -10.54
CA ILE A 213 1.62 -4.50 -11.23
C ILE A 213 3.01 -5.16 -11.25
N ALA A 214 4.05 -4.43 -11.65
CA ALA A 214 5.41 -4.96 -11.71
C ALA A 214 6.03 -5.26 -10.34
N VAL A 215 5.63 -4.55 -9.28
CA VAL A 215 6.04 -4.88 -7.90
C VAL A 215 5.43 -6.21 -7.43
N LEU A 216 4.17 -6.48 -7.81
CA LEU A 216 3.43 -7.64 -7.30
C LEU A 216 3.58 -8.89 -8.16
N CYS A 217 3.93 -8.75 -9.43
CA CYS A 217 3.86 -9.82 -10.42
C CYS A 217 5.23 -10.07 -11.07
N ASP A 218 5.57 -11.34 -11.22
CA ASP A 218 6.62 -11.75 -12.16
C ASP A 218 6.21 -11.45 -13.61
N VAL A 219 7.16 -11.56 -14.54
CA VAL A 219 6.97 -11.19 -15.94
C VAL A 219 5.83 -11.99 -16.58
N GLU A 220 5.74 -13.28 -16.30
CA GLU A 220 4.69 -14.16 -16.79
C GLU A 220 3.31 -13.68 -16.34
N ARG A 221 3.17 -13.31 -15.06
CA ARG A 221 1.91 -12.78 -14.53
C ARG A 221 1.57 -11.42 -15.09
N GLN A 222 2.57 -10.55 -15.34
CA GLN A 222 2.37 -9.25 -16.01
C GLN A 222 1.85 -9.43 -17.44
N VAL A 223 2.42 -10.37 -18.21
CA VAL A 223 1.96 -10.70 -19.58
C VAL A 223 0.51 -11.19 -19.56
N LEU A 224 0.16 -12.08 -18.63
CA LEU A 224 -1.25 -12.53 -18.48
C LEU A 224 -2.18 -11.35 -18.16
N THR A 225 -1.79 -10.45 -17.25
CA THR A 225 -2.57 -9.25 -16.93
C THR A 225 -2.77 -8.39 -18.17
N ARG A 226 -1.72 -8.18 -18.98
CA ARG A 226 -1.79 -7.44 -20.25
C ARG A 226 -2.79 -8.08 -21.22
N GLU A 227 -2.74 -9.39 -21.39
CA GLU A 227 -3.66 -10.13 -22.26
C GLU A 227 -5.12 -10.02 -21.79
N ARG A 228 -5.36 -10.11 -20.47
CA ARG A 228 -6.69 -9.92 -19.86
C ARG A 228 -7.22 -8.49 -20.06
N ILE A 229 -6.35 -7.48 -19.93
CA ILE A 229 -6.71 -6.09 -20.23
C ILE A 229 -7.10 -5.91 -21.70
N ARG A 230 -6.31 -6.45 -22.64
CA ARG A 230 -6.54 -6.32 -24.08
C ARG A 230 -7.80 -7.04 -24.56
N SER A 231 -8.14 -8.15 -23.92
CA SER A 231 -9.34 -8.94 -24.24
C SER A 231 -10.60 -8.46 -23.52
N ASP A 232 -10.50 -7.46 -22.65
CA ASP A 232 -11.56 -7.02 -21.74
C ASP A 232 -12.17 -8.20 -20.96
N PHE A 233 -11.29 -9.08 -20.47
CA PHE A 233 -11.66 -10.32 -19.80
C PHE A 233 -12.62 -10.07 -18.62
N ASP A 234 -13.65 -10.90 -18.46
CA ASP A 234 -14.56 -10.81 -17.32
C ASP A 234 -14.06 -11.73 -16.19
N ALA A 235 -13.38 -11.15 -15.20
CA ALA A 235 -12.84 -11.88 -14.06
C ALA A 235 -13.80 -11.94 -12.87
N VAL A 236 -15.08 -11.56 -12.99
CA VAL A 236 -16.01 -11.51 -11.83
C VAL A 236 -16.13 -12.88 -11.15
N SER A 237 -16.31 -13.96 -11.92
CA SER A 237 -16.44 -15.31 -11.35
C SER A 237 -15.14 -15.77 -10.67
N GLU A 238 -13.97 -15.50 -11.27
CA GLU A 238 -12.67 -15.81 -10.65
C GLU A 238 -12.47 -15.02 -9.36
N THR A 239 -12.83 -13.73 -9.36
CA THR A 239 -12.75 -12.85 -8.20
C THR A 239 -13.57 -13.38 -7.04
N LEU A 240 -14.83 -13.75 -7.29
CA LEU A 240 -15.71 -14.31 -6.26
C LEU A 240 -15.19 -15.64 -5.71
N SER A 241 -14.63 -16.50 -6.55
CA SER A 241 -14.02 -17.76 -6.09
C SER A 241 -12.84 -17.50 -5.16
N VAL A 242 -11.95 -16.57 -5.52
CA VAL A 242 -10.80 -16.20 -4.66
C VAL A 242 -11.28 -15.63 -3.33
N PHE A 243 -12.35 -14.83 -3.33
CA PHE A 243 -12.93 -14.28 -2.10
C PHE A 243 -13.47 -15.37 -1.18
N ASP A 244 -14.25 -16.30 -1.74
CA ASP A 244 -14.84 -17.39 -0.97
C ASP A 244 -13.76 -18.29 -0.35
N ASP A 245 -12.72 -18.62 -1.12
CA ASP A 245 -11.59 -19.40 -0.63
C ASP A 245 -10.90 -18.70 0.55
N LEU A 246 -10.58 -17.41 0.39
CA LEU A 246 -9.92 -16.62 1.44
C LEU A 246 -10.80 -16.48 2.68
N GLU A 247 -12.08 -16.13 2.52
CA GLU A 247 -12.98 -15.97 3.65
C GLU A 247 -13.27 -17.29 4.36
N LEU A 248 -13.25 -18.42 3.65
CA LEU A 248 -13.39 -19.76 4.26
C LEU A 248 -12.19 -20.14 5.14
N MET A 249 -10.96 -19.78 4.73
CA MET A 249 -9.74 -20.11 5.47
C MET A 249 -9.55 -19.28 6.75
N HIS A 250 -10.21 -18.13 6.85
CA HIS A 250 -10.00 -17.19 7.95
C HIS A 250 -11.30 -16.89 8.70
N PRO A 251 -11.35 -17.04 10.03
CA PRO A 251 -12.53 -16.67 10.81
C PRO A 251 -12.81 -15.18 10.67
N ALA A 252 -14.09 -14.81 10.71
CA ALA A 252 -14.50 -13.41 10.72
C ALA A 252 -14.01 -12.71 12.00
N HIS A 253 -13.59 -11.46 11.87
CA HIS A 253 -13.14 -10.60 12.96
C HIS A 253 -13.95 -9.29 13.01
N ASP A 254 -14.25 -8.81 14.21
CA ASP A 254 -15.13 -7.66 14.45
C ASP A 254 -14.39 -6.31 14.49
N PHE A 255 -13.07 -6.34 14.67
CA PHE A 255 -12.20 -5.19 14.93
C PHE A 255 -12.66 -4.29 16.09
N ASP A 256 -13.43 -4.85 17.03
CA ASP A 256 -13.87 -4.12 18.21
C ASP A 256 -12.69 -3.99 19.17
N HIS A 257 -12.24 -2.75 19.39
CA HIS A 257 -11.07 -2.45 20.19
C HIS A 257 -11.20 -2.92 21.66
N ASP A 258 -12.36 -2.70 22.28
CA ASP A 258 -12.55 -3.01 23.70
C ASP A 258 -12.80 -4.51 23.90
N ALA A 259 -13.56 -5.14 22.99
CA ALA A 259 -13.73 -6.59 22.98
C ALA A 259 -12.41 -7.32 22.70
N SER A 260 -11.55 -6.77 21.83
CA SER A 260 -10.21 -7.31 21.58
C SER A 260 -9.37 -7.32 22.86
N TRP A 261 -9.32 -6.21 23.61
CA TRP A 261 -8.63 -6.17 24.90
C TRP A 261 -9.19 -7.20 25.89
N LEU A 262 -10.51 -7.34 25.97
CA LEU A 262 -11.16 -8.31 26.85
C LEU A 262 -10.78 -9.76 26.51
N ARG A 263 -10.80 -10.12 25.22
CA ARG A 263 -10.40 -11.45 24.74
C ARG A 263 -8.92 -11.72 25.04
N LEU A 264 -8.05 -10.74 24.78
CA LEU A 264 -6.62 -10.85 25.07
C LEU A 264 -6.32 -11.00 26.57
N ALA A 265 -7.11 -10.41 27.47
CA ALA A 265 -6.93 -10.54 28.91
C ALA A 265 -7.07 -11.99 29.43
N GLY A 266 -7.78 -12.85 28.68
CA GLY A 266 -7.90 -14.28 28.95
C GLY A 266 -6.70 -15.12 28.48
N THR A 267 -5.73 -14.51 27.79
CA THR A 267 -4.54 -15.22 27.30
C THR A 267 -3.41 -15.26 28.33
N ASP A 268 -2.52 -16.23 28.15
CA ASP A 268 -1.26 -16.32 28.90
C ASP A 268 -0.16 -15.45 28.26
N GLY A 269 0.99 -15.37 28.94
CA GLY A 269 2.17 -14.69 28.41
C GLY A 269 2.12 -13.17 28.49
N LEU A 270 2.95 -12.51 27.68
CA LEU A 270 3.11 -11.05 27.73
C LEU A 270 1.84 -10.32 27.31
N VAL A 271 1.19 -10.75 26.22
CA VAL A 271 -0.01 -10.11 25.68
C VAL A 271 -1.14 -10.07 26.72
N GLY A 272 -1.45 -11.21 27.34
CA GLY A 272 -2.48 -11.26 28.37
C GLY A 272 -2.15 -10.44 29.62
N ARG A 273 -0.87 -10.34 30.00
CA ARG A 273 -0.45 -9.42 31.08
C ARG A 273 -0.71 -7.96 30.70
N LEU A 274 -0.31 -7.52 29.51
CA LEU A 274 -0.55 -6.16 29.04
C LEU A 274 -2.06 -5.85 28.99
N ALA A 275 -2.89 -6.79 28.55
CA ALA A 275 -4.33 -6.64 28.52
C ALA A 275 -4.97 -6.52 29.92
N ARG A 276 -4.51 -7.31 30.91
CA ARG A 276 -4.95 -7.16 32.30
C ARG A 276 -4.51 -5.84 32.92
N GLN A 277 -3.27 -5.41 32.65
CA GLN A 277 -2.79 -4.09 33.05
C GLN A 277 -3.64 -2.96 32.46
N ARG A 278 -4.05 -3.09 31.19
CA ARG A 278 -4.96 -2.14 30.54
C ARG A 278 -6.32 -2.07 31.23
N ALA A 279 -6.86 -3.20 31.66
CA ALA A 279 -8.12 -3.30 32.40
C ALA A 279 -8.04 -2.64 33.79
N GLU A 280 -6.86 -2.63 34.42
CA GLU A 280 -6.57 -1.90 35.65
C GLU A 280 -6.40 -0.37 35.45
N GLY A 281 -6.58 0.12 34.21
CA GLY A 281 -6.49 1.53 33.87
C GLY A 281 -5.11 2.01 33.44
N MET A 282 -4.12 1.11 33.29
CA MET A 282 -2.81 1.48 32.77
C MET A 282 -2.85 1.73 31.27
N ARG A 283 -2.14 2.76 30.81
CA ARG A 283 -1.90 2.99 29.37
C ARG A 283 -0.78 2.06 28.90
N ILE A 284 -1.05 1.29 27.85
CA ILE A 284 -0.06 0.38 27.25
C ILE A 284 0.57 1.07 26.03
N PRO A 285 1.87 1.40 26.05
CA PRO A 285 2.52 2.07 24.93
C PRO A 285 2.82 1.09 23.78
N LEU A 286 2.90 1.60 22.56
CA LEU A 286 3.27 0.83 21.36
C LEU A 286 4.61 0.10 21.48
N GLY A 287 5.58 0.71 22.16
CA GLY A 287 6.87 0.10 22.42
C GLY A 287 6.80 -1.22 23.22
N GLN A 288 5.67 -1.51 23.88
CA GLN A 288 5.40 -2.81 24.50
C GLN A 288 4.55 -3.72 23.60
N LEU A 289 3.60 -3.15 22.85
CA LEU A 289 2.71 -3.91 21.95
C LEU A 289 3.44 -4.51 20.75
N ILE A 290 4.35 -3.76 20.11
CA ILE A 290 5.08 -4.23 18.92
C ILE A 290 5.97 -5.45 19.25
N PRO A 291 6.82 -5.44 20.29
CA PRO A 291 7.56 -6.63 20.68
C PRO A 291 6.65 -7.80 21.06
N ALA A 292 5.57 -7.52 21.81
CA ALA A 292 4.62 -8.56 22.19
C ALA A 292 3.96 -9.22 20.97
N ALA A 293 3.62 -8.46 19.94
CA ALA A 293 3.07 -8.98 18.68
C ALA A 293 4.08 -9.79 17.86
N ARG A 294 5.37 -9.43 17.89
CA ARG A 294 6.42 -10.19 17.20
C ARG A 294 6.72 -11.54 17.86
N GLU A 295 6.62 -11.60 19.18
CA GLU A 295 6.91 -12.81 19.96
C GLU A 295 5.68 -13.70 20.17
N ALA A 296 4.49 -13.13 19.99
CA ALA A 296 3.22 -13.83 20.16
C ALA A 296 3.11 -15.00 19.17
N SER A 297 2.78 -16.18 19.71
CA SER A 297 2.29 -17.32 18.93
C SER A 297 0.79 -17.46 19.14
N LEU A 298 0.03 -16.41 18.80
CA LEU A 298 -1.43 -16.43 18.83
C LEU A 298 -1.95 -17.08 17.55
N GLN A 299 -3.08 -17.78 17.66
CA GLN A 299 -3.72 -18.44 16.52
C GLN A 299 -5.15 -17.95 16.35
N GLY A 300 -5.61 -17.94 15.09
CA GLY A 300 -6.99 -17.59 14.74
C GLY A 300 -7.31 -16.12 15.04
N SER A 301 -8.45 -15.88 15.68
CA SER A 301 -8.98 -14.52 15.92
C SER A 301 -8.15 -13.71 16.93
N LEU A 302 -7.41 -14.37 17.83
CA LEU A 302 -6.61 -13.68 18.86
C LEU A 302 -5.43 -12.89 18.27
N ASP A 303 -4.89 -13.34 17.13
CA ASP A 303 -3.85 -12.58 16.42
C ASP A 303 -4.40 -11.25 15.91
N TRP A 304 -5.61 -11.29 15.33
CA TRP A 304 -6.32 -10.09 14.89
C TRP A 304 -6.80 -9.19 16.03
N ASP A 305 -7.10 -9.75 17.20
CA ASP A 305 -7.35 -8.95 18.41
C ASP A 305 -6.10 -8.13 18.78
N LEU A 306 -4.91 -8.76 18.74
CA LEU A 306 -3.65 -8.08 19.03
C LEU A 306 -3.31 -7.02 17.98
N LEU A 307 -3.51 -7.31 16.70
CA LEU A 307 -3.33 -6.33 15.63
C LEU A 307 -4.33 -5.16 15.76
N THR A 308 -5.57 -5.43 16.15
CA THR A 308 -6.58 -4.38 16.38
C THR A 308 -6.13 -3.43 17.49
N VAL A 309 -5.75 -3.93 18.66
CA VAL A 309 -5.30 -3.06 19.76
C VAL A 309 -4.00 -2.33 19.46
N LEU A 310 -3.08 -2.98 18.73
CA LEU A 310 -1.83 -2.38 18.28
C LEU A 310 -2.10 -1.22 17.33
N THR A 311 -2.94 -1.41 16.31
CA THR A 311 -3.23 -0.35 15.34
C THR A 311 -4.02 0.81 15.93
N CYS A 312 -4.91 0.56 16.90
CA CYS A 312 -5.60 1.62 17.64
C CYS A 312 -4.68 2.45 18.54
N ALA A 313 -3.52 1.91 18.95
CA ALA A 313 -2.52 2.64 19.72
C ALA A 313 -1.60 3.54 18.87
N LEU A 314 -1.74 3.54 17.54
CA LEU A 314 -1.00 4.41 16.63
C LEU A 314 -1.49 5.86 16.71
N GLU A 315 -0.74 6.69 17.42
CA GLU A 315 -1.05 8.13 17.57
C GLU A 315 -0.43 8.99 16.45
N VAL A 316 0.80 8.66 16.05
CA VAL A 316 1.54 9.41 15.01
C VAL A 316 1.84 8.47 13.85
N MET A 317 1.07 8.61 12.77
CA MET A 317 1.24 7.82 11.54
C MET A 317 2.24 8.44 10.58
N THR A 318 2.33 9.78 10.56
CA THR A 318 3.25 10.53 9.71
C THR A 318 4.14 11.44 10.54
N ILE A 319 5.42 11.52 10.19
CA ILE A 319 6.41 12.40 10.82
C ILE A 319 6.04 13.86 10.50
N PRO A 320 5.74 14.70 11.51
CA PRO A 320 5.40 16.10 11.29
C PRO A 320 6.52 16.86 10.56
N GLY A 321 6.16 17.73 9.61
CA GLY A 321 7.10 18.55 8.85
C GLY A 321 7.79 17.85 7.69
N ILE A 322 7.54 16.55 7.45
CA ILE A 322 8.08 15.83 6.29
C ILE A 322 7.07 15.87 5.13
N THR A 323 7.47 16.49 4.03
CA THR A 323 6.68 16.57 2.79
C THR A 323 6.66 15.21 2.07
N PRO A 324 5.53 14.79 1.48
CA PRO A 324 5.49 13.58 0.64
C PRO A 324 6.49 13.64 -0.52
N THR A 325 7.13 12.52 -0.84
CA THR A 325 8.07 12.45 -1.98
C THR A 325 7.36 12.66 -3.32
N VAL A 326 6.13 12.16 -3.42
CA VAL A 326 5.24 12.31 -4.58
C VAL A 326 3.88 12.84 -4.12
N PRO A 327 3.21 13.70 -4.91
CA PRO A 327 1.87 14.15 -4.59
C PRO A 327 0.83 13.02 -4.79
N THR A 328 -0.30 13.14 -4.10
CA THR A 328 -1.51 12.35 -4.40
C THR A 328 -2.34 13.13 -5.40
N ILE A 329 -2.60 12.53 -6.56
CA ILE A 329 -3.38 13.15 -7.65
C ILE A 329 -4.82 12.64 -7.58
N THR A 330 -5.78 13.56 -7.69
CA THR A 330 -7.22 13.27 -7.69
C THR A 330 -7.89 14.03 -8.83
N THR A 331 -9.19 13.82 -9.06
CA THR A 331 -9.92 14.54 -10.12
C THR A 331 -9.91 16.05 -9.92
N ASP A 332 -9.84 16.52 -8.66
CA ASP A 332 -9.80 17.95 -8.32
C ASP A 332 -8.46 18.62 -8.71
N TRP A 333 -7.45 17.82 -9.09
CA TRP A 333 -6.16 18.32 -9.57
C TRP A 333 -6.28 19.03 -10.92
N VAL A 334 -7.24 18.61 -11.76
CA VAL A 334 -7.45 19.13 -13.13
C VAL A 334 -7.82 20.61 -13.13
N ASP A 335 -8.43 21.12 -12.06
CA ASP A 335 -8.84 22.53 -11.95
C ASP A 335 -7.73 23.45 -11.39
N SER A 336 -6.58 22.88 -11.03
CA SER A 336 -5.51 23.58 -10.30
C SER A 336 -4.20 23.78 -11.08
N VAL A 337 -4.12 23.30 -12.32
CA VAL A 337 -2.94 23.38 -13.19
C VAL A 337 -3.22 24.20 -14.45
#